data_AF-A0AAN9HYJ3-F1
#
_entry.id   AF-A0AAN9HYJ3-F1
#
_cell.length_a   1.000
_cell.length_b   1.000
_cell.length_c   1.000
_cell.angle_alpha   90.00
_cell.angle_beta   90.00
_cell.angle_gamma   90.00
#
_symmetry.space_group_name_H-M   'P 1'
#
loop_
_entity.id
_entity.type
_entity.pdbx_description
1 polymer ?
#
loop_
_entity_poly.entity_id
_entity_poly.type
_entity_poly.pdbx_seq_one_letter_code
_entity_poly.pdbx_strand_id
1 'polypeptide(L)'
;MKLWKWPGPQRIRTLLWKILNDALLTDENRRRRNLTADDECPLCNANETETILHAFRDCHHAQQEQEGLRGRILGCLQHYTDDMEEI
;
A
#
# COMPACT_ATOMS: atom_id res chain seq x y z
N MET A 1 11.10 0.35 19.69
CA MET A 1 10.63 0.51 18.28
C MET A 1 11.43 -0.42 17.36
N LYS A 2 10.80 -1.49 16.84
CA LYS A 2 11.47 -2.58 16.09
C LYS A 2 11.66 -2.28 14.59
N LEU A 3 10.96 -1.28 14.05
CA LEU A 3 10.96 -0.94 12.63
C LEU A 3 12.36 -0.63 12.07
N TRP A 4 13.21 0.07 12.83
CA TRP A 4 14.56 0.43 12.41
C TRP A 4 15.51 -0.77 12.28
N LYS A 5 15.15 -1.91 12.87
CA LYS A 5 15.92 -3.17 12.77
C LYS A 5 15.43 -4.08 11.63
N TRP A 6 14.37 -3.70 10.92
CA TRP A 6 13.87 -4.50 9.80
C TRP A 6 14.87 -4.43 8.61
N PRO A 7 15.29 -5.59 8.05
CA PRO A 7 16.37 -5.66 7.06
C PRO A 7 15.96 -5.26 5.64
N GLY A 8 14.70 -4.88 5.41
CA GLY A 8 14.20 -4.56 4.08
C GLY A 8 14.56 -3.16 3.58
N PRO A 9 14.09 -2.78 2.37
CA PRO A 9 14.46 -1.53 1.73
C PRO A 9 14.12 -0.29 2.56
N GLN A 10 15.02 0.68 2.56
CA GLN A 10 14.87 1.95 3.28
C GLN A 10 13.56 2.67 2.97
N ARG A 11 13.16 2.67 1.70
CA ARG A 11 11.92 3.31 1.24
C ARG A 11 10.68 2.72 1.92
N ILE A 12 10.61 1.40 2.04
CA ILE A 12 9.49 0.71 2.70
C ILE A 12 9.52 0.98 4.20
N ARG A 13 10.72 1.02 4.81
CA ARG A 13 10.88 1.37 6.22
C ARG A 13 10.34 2.77 6.54
N THR A 14 10.67 3.78 5.71
CA THR A 14 10.14 5.14 5.85
C THR A 14 8.63 5.18 5.64
N LEU A 15 8.10 4.42 4.68
CA LEU A 15 6.65 4.31 4.45
C LEU A 15 5.94 3.75 5.69
N LEU A 16 6.42 2.63 6.23
CA LEU A 16 5.89 2.02 7.45
C LEU A 16 5.95 2.97 8.64
N TRP A 17 7.03 3.76 8.75
CA TRP A 17 7.13 4.79 9.78
C TRP A 17 6.02 5.83 9.64
N LYS A 18 5.75 6.31 8.41
CA LYS A 18 4.65 7.26 8.17
C LYS A 18 3.29 6.66 8.49
N ILE A 19 3.04 5.41 8.11
CA ILE A 19 1.80 4.69 8.42
C ILE A 19 1.58 4.61 9.93
N LEU A 20 2.57 4.15 10.68
CA LEU A 20 2.48 3.98 12.14
C LEU A 20 2.29 5.28 12.90
N ASN A 21 2.68 6.42 12.31
CA ASN A 21 2.54 7.74 12.90
C ASN A 21 1.39 8.56 12.28
N ASP A 22 0.50 7.92 11.50
CA ASP A 22 -0.62 8.59 10.84
C ASP A 22 -0.19 9.86 10.06
N ALA A 23 0.98 9.76 9.43
CA ALA A 23 1.68 10.87 8.80
C ALA A 23 1.56 10.84 7.27
N LEU A 24 0.85 9.86 6.70
CA LEU A 24 0.49 9.85 5.29
C LEU A 24 -0.59 10.89 5.02
N LEU A 25 -0.50 11.55 3.86
CA LEU A 25 -1.50 12.51 3.41
C LEU A 25 -2.63 11.79 2.66
N THR A 26 -3.28 10.85 3.33
CA THR A 26 -4.58 10.36 2.87
C THR A 26 -5.59 11.51 2.94
N ASP A 27 -6.68 11.45 2.19
CA ASP A 27 -7.66 12.52 2.18
C ASP A 27 -8.36 12.72 3.54
N GLU A 28 -8.52 11.65 4.35
CA GLU A 28 -8.88 11.76 5.77
C GLU A 28 -7.89 12.66 6.55
N ASN A 29 -6.59 12.42 6.38
CA ASN A 29 -5.55 13.18 7.05
C ASN A 29 -5.41 14.60 6.52
N ARG A 30 -5.66 14.81 5.22
CA ARG A 30 -5.70 16.15 4.63
C ARG A 30 -6.88 16.93 5.20
N ARG A 31 -8.06 16.32 5.33
CA ARG A 31 -9.24 16.95 5.92
C ARG A 31 -9.01 17.30 7.39
N ARG A 32 -8.43 16.38 8.17
CA ARG A 32 -8.04 16.62 9.57
C ARG A 32 -7.09 17.81 9.73
N ARG A 33 -6.25 18.08 8.72
CA ARG A 33 -5.29 19.19 8.68
C ARG A 33 -5.85 20.44 7.99
N ASN A 34 -7.14 20.46 7.63
CA ASN A 34 -7.80 21.53 6.89
C ASN A 34 -7.15 21.83 5.52
N LEU A 35 -6.62 20.80 4.86
CA LEU A 35 -6.00 20.86 3.52
C LEU A 35 -6.95 20.43 2.39
N THR A 36 -8.13 19.95 2.75
CA THR A 36 -9.25 19.61 1.86
C THR A 36 -10.55 19.66 2.65
N ALA A 37 -11.66 19.92 1.98
CA ALA A 37 -13.00 19.82 2.56
C ALA A 37 -13.61 18.43 2.40
N ASP A 38 -13.16 17.71 1.38
CA ASP A 38 -13.62 16.39 0.98
C ASP A 38 -12.54 15.35 1.32
N ASP A 39 -12.95 14.27 1.98
CA ASP A 39 -12.09 13.14 2.33
C ASP A 39 -12.39 11.85 1.56
N GLU A 40 -13.26 11.92 0.56
CA GLU A 40 -13.58 10.78 -0.27
C GLU A 40 -12.38 10.30 -1.08
N CYS A 41 -12.28 8.98 -1.25
CA CYS A 41 -11.21 8.38 -2.03
C CYS A 41 -11.35 8.71 -3.52
N PRO A 42 -10.32 9.29 -4.15
CA PRO A 42 -10.39 9.72 -5.55
C PRO A 42 -10.31 8.57 -6.55
N LEU A 43 -10.06 7.34 -6.08
CA LEU A 43 -9.81 6.18 -6.94
C LEU A 43 -11.01 5.25 -7.06
N CYS A 44 -11.80 5.12 -5.99
CA CYS A 44 -12.88 4.13 -5.93
C CYS A 44 -14.26 4.69 -6.27
N ASN A 45 -14.45 6.01 -6.42
CA ASN A 45 -15.75 6.62 -6.75
C ASN A 45 -16.93 6.10 -5.89
N ALA A 46 -16.65 5.63 -4.67
CA ALA A 46 -17.64 4.97 -3.80
C ALA A 46 -18.12 5.88 -2.65
N ASN A 47 -17.76 7.17 -2.67
CA ASN A 47 -17.99 8.11 -1.57
C ASN A 47 -17.48 7.58 -0.21
N GLU A 48 -16.43 6.76 -0.23
CA GLU A 48 -15.79 6.23 0.98
C GLU A 48 -14.62 7.13 1.38
N THR A 49 -14.49 7.43 2.68
CA THR A 49 -13.34 8.17 3.20
C THR A 49 -12.02 7.44 2.93
N GLU A 50 -11.05 8.15 2.36
CA GLU A 50 -9.70 7.64 2.16
C GLU A 50 -8.92 7.60 3.49
N THR A 51 -9.13 6.52 4.25
CA THR A 51 -8.29 6.18 5.40
C THR A 51 -7.01 5.47 4.95
N ILE A 52 -6.04 5.27 5.86
CA ILE A 52 -4.86 4.45 5.57
C ILE A 52 -5.26 3.02 5.18
N LEU A 53 -6.22 2.39 5.87
CA LEU A 53 -6.64 1.04 5.51
C LEU A 53 -7.37 1.01 4.17
N HIS A 54 -8.17 2.03 3.86
CA HIS A 54 -8.80 2.17 2.55
C HIS A 54 -7.74 2.28 1.45
N ALA A 55 -6.82 3.22 1.54
CA ALA A 55 -5.80 3.47 0.52
C ALA A 55 -4.91 2.24 0.23
N PHE A 56 -4.67 1.37 1.21
CA PHE A 56 -3.78 0.21 1.06
C PHE A 56 -4.49 -1.14 0.87
N ARG A 57 -5.73 -1.31 1.34
CA ARG A 57 -6.38 -2.63 1.45
C ARG A 57 -7.84 -2.63 1.06
N ASP A 58 -8.64 -1.69 1.57
CA ASP A 58 -10.10 -1.77 1.46
C ASP A 58 -10.62 -1.14 0.15
N CYS A 59 -9.85 -0.23 -0.45
CA CYS A 59 -10.18 0.35 -1.75
C CYS A 59 -10.20 -0.74 -2.83
N HIS A 60 -11.31 -0.86 -3.57
CA HIS A 60 -11.42 -1.83 -4.65
C HIS A 60 -10.37 -1.62 -5.76
N HIS A 61 -9.97 -0.37 -6.00
CA HIS A 61 -8.91 -0.05 -6.95
C HIS A 61 -7.57 -0.59 -6.44
N ALA A 62 -7.28 -0.38 -5.15
CA ALA A 62 -6.09 -0.94 -4.53
C ALA A 62 -6.11 -2.49 -4.58
N GLN A 63 -7.25 -3.14 -4.33
CA GLN A 63 -7.36 -4.60 -4.41
C GLN A 63 -7.03 -5.14 -5.79
N GLN A 64 -7.56 -4.52 -6.85
CA GLN A 64 -7.25 -4.92 -8.24
C GLN A 64 -5.75 -4.83 -8.54
N GLU A 65 -5.11 -3.74 -8.10
CA GLU A 65 -3.65 -3.57 -8.22
C GLU A 65 -2.86 -4.60 -7.41
N GLN A 66 -3.29 -4.91 -6.18
CA GLN A 66 -2.67 -5.93 -5.33
C GLN A 66 -2.76 -7.32 -5.95
N GLU A 67 -3.90 -7.67 -6.54
CA GLU A 67 -4.09 -8.94 -7.24
C GLU A 67 -3.17 -9.07 -8.46
N GLY A 68 -3.09 -8.01 -9.27
CA GLY A 68 -2.16 -7.95 -10.41
C GLY A 68 -0.70 -8.10 -9.98
N LEU A 69 -0.29 -7.39 -8.92
CA LEU A 69 1.06 -7.49 -8.37
C LEU A 69 1.34 -8.90 -7.81
N ARG A 70 0.39 -9.47 -7.08
CA ARG A 70 0.50 -10.83 -6.53
C ARG A 70 0.67 -11.85 -7.65
N GLY A 71 -0.11 -11.74 -8.72
CA GLY A 71 0.03 -12.60 -9.90
C GLY A 71 1.42 -12.52 -10.53
N ARG A 72 1.96 -11.30 -10.68
CA ARG A 72 3.32 -11.07 -11.21
C ARG A 72 4.40 -11.65 -10.32
N ILE A 73 4.32 -11.46 -9.00
CA ILE A 73 5.29 -12.01 -8.05
C ILE A 73 5.25 -13.54 -8.09
N LEU A 74 4.06 -14.14 -8.04
CA LEU A 74 3.90 -15.59 -8.12
C LEU A 74 4.43 -16.14 -9.44
N GLY A 75 4.15 -15.46 -10.56
CA GLY A 75 4.70 -15.82 -11.87
C GLY A 75 6.23 -15.78 -11.89
N CYS A 76 6.86 -14.72 -11.37
CA CYS A 76 8.32 -14.64 -11.28
C CYS A 76 8.93 -15.73 -10.37
N LEU A 77 8.27 -16.05 -9.26
CA LEU A 77 8.72 -17.12 -8.37
C LEU A 77 8.63 -18.48 -9.04
N GLN A 78 7.56 -18.74 -9.80
CA GLN A 78 7.42 -19.98 -10.56
C GLN A 78 8.51 -20.11 -11.62
N HIS A 79 8.75 -19.06 -12.42
CA HIS A 79 9.86 -19.06 -13.39
C HIS A 79 11.21 -19.35 -12.72
N TYR A 80 11.48 -18.74 -11.56
CA TYR A 80 12.71 -18.98 -10.82
C TYR A 80 12.83 -20.42 -10.29
N THR A 81 11.72 -21.04 -9.85
CA THR A 81 11.74 -22.44 -9.42
C THR A 81 11.94 -23.39 -10.58
N ASP A 82 11.30 -23.12 -11.72
CA ASP A 82 11.43 -23.93 -12.93
C ASP A 82 12.87 -23.88 -13.48
N ASP A 83 13.49 -22.69 -13.50
CA ASP A 83 14.90 -22.49 -13.91
C ASP A 83 15.90 -23.23 -12.99
N MET A 84 15.55 -23.44 -11.71
CA MET A 84 16.40 -24.16 -10.74
C MET A 84 16.27 -25.68 -10.83
N GLU A 85 15.20 -26.20 -11.45
CA GLU A 85 14.99 -27.63 -11.68
C GLU A 85 15.63 -28.12 -13.00
N GLU A 86 16.01 -27.21 -13.90
CA GLU A 86 16.70 -27.52 -15.16
C GLU A 86 18.24 -27.60 -15.07
N ILE A 87 18.83 -27.40 -13.87
CA ILE A 87 20.29 -27.51 -13.59
C ILE A 87 20.59 -28.76 -12.76
#